data_AF-A0A392MKP9-F1
#
_entry.id   AF-A0A392MKP9-F1
#
_cell.length_a   1.000
_cell.length_b   1.000
_cell.length_c   1.000
_cell.angle_alpha   90.00
_cell.angle_beta   90.00
_cell.angle_gamma   90.00
#
_symmetry.space_group_name_H-M   'P 1'
#
loop_
_entity.id
_entity.type
_entity.pdbx_description
1 polymer ?
#
loop_
_entity_poly.entity_id
_entity_poly.type
_entity_poly.pdbx_seq_one_letter_code
_entity_poly.pdbx_strand_id
1 'polypeptide(L)'
;MGSEGPKAITIHVTGFKKFQGVPINPTEFIVNNLKDYVEKKGLPAGVTLGSCTVLEVAGDGALPQLHQTMESVVSKTDANSNANVVWVS
;
A
#
# COMPACT_ATOMS: atom_id res chain seq x y z
N MET A 1 35.24 -4.91 3.76
CA MET A 1 34.10 -5.83 3.97
C MET A 1 32.86 -4.95 4.09
N GLY A 2 32.15 -4.76 2.98
CA GLY A 2 30.99 -3.87 2.93
C GLY A 2 29.78 -4.57 3.50
N SER A 3 29.19 -4.03 4.56
CA SER A 3 27.86 -4.43 5.00
C SER A 3 26.87 -3.96 3.94
N GLU A 4 26.22 -4.89 3.25
CA GLU A 4 24.99 -4.56 2.53
C GLU A 4 24.01 -4.00 3.56
N GLY A 5 23.66 -2.72 3.44
CA GLY A 5 22.67 -2.10 4.29
C GLY A 5 21.32 -2.84 4.17
N PRO A 6 20.38 -2.61 5.11
CA PRO A 6 19.06 -3.23 5.06
C PRO A 6 18.40 -3.01 3.69
N LYS A 7 17.87 -4.07 3.08
CA LYS A 7 17.13 -3.97 1.81
C LYS A 7 15.94 -3.02 2.00
N ALA A 8 15.79 -2.06 1.09
CA ALA A 8 14.66 -1.12 1.13
C ALA A 8 13.33 -1.88 0.98
N ILE A 9 12.36 -1.54 1.84
CA ILE A 9 11.00 -2.08 1.83
C ILE A 9 10.05 -0.98 1.38
N THR A 10 9.20 -1.29 0.40
CA THR A 10 8.10 -0.43 0.00
C THR A 10 6.78 -1.08 0.38
N ILE A 11 5.98 -0.39 1.20
CA ILE A 11 4.68 -0.86 1.66
C ILE A 11 3.59 -0.22 0.82
N HIS A 12 2.73 -1.04 0.22
CA HIS A 12 1.51 -0.62 -0.43
C HIS A 12 0.31 -1.07 0.42
N VAL A 13 -0.62 -0.15 0.66
CA VAL A 13 -1.77 -0.39 1.53
C VAL A 13 -3.05 -0.21 0.72
N THR A 14 -3.91 -1.22 0.80
CA THR A 14 -5.28 -1.16 0.28
C THR A 14 -6.28 -1.15 1.40
N GLY A 15 -7.41 -0.49 1.16
CA GLY A 15 -8.65 -0.61 1.93
C GLY A 15 -9.81 -0.61 0.95
N PHE A 16 -11.04 -0.52 1.44
CA PHE A 16 -12.21 -0.47 0.55
C PHE A 16 -13.22 0.54 1.07
N LYS A 17 -14.01 1.10 0.16
CA LYS A 17 -15.04 2.09 0.51
C LYS A 17 -16.06 1.52 1.48
N LYS A 18 -16.76 2.42 2.16
CA LYS A 18 -18.02 2.12 2.84
C LYS A 18 -19.02 1.44 1.90
N PHE A 19 -19.84 0.58 2.49
CA PHE A 19 -20.86 -0.19 1.81
C PHE A 19 -22.18 -0.10 2.57
N GLN A 20 -23.27 -0.58 1.95
CA GLN A 20 -24.60 -0.46 2.53
C GLN A 20 -24.65 -1.09 3.94
N GLY A 21 -25.18 -0.32 4.91
CA GLY A 21 -25.24 -0.74 6.32
C GLY A 21 -24.01 -0.39 7.15
N VAL A 22 -22.92 0.09 6.53
CA VAL A 22 -21.69 0.51 7.22
C VAL A 22 -21.36 1.95 6.83
N PRO A 23 -21.88 2.97 7.54
CA PRO A 23 -21.73 4.38 7.16
C PRO A 23 -20.29 4.89 7.26
N ILE A 24 -19.48 4.26 8.11
CA ILE A 24 -18.06 4.54 8.30
C ILE A 24 -17.32 3.22 8.18
N ASN A 25 -16.46 3.10 7.18
CA ASN A 25 -15.56 1.96 7.06
C ASN A 25 -14.20 2.32 7.67
N PRO A 26 -13.75 1.64 8.73
CA PRO A 26 -12.45 1.88 9.33
C PRO A 26 -11.29 1.76 8.34
N THR A 27 -11.35 0.84 7.37
CA THR A 27 -10.25 0.64 6.41
C THR A 27 -10.12 1.83 5.46
N GLU A 28 -11.23 2.34 4.91
CA GLU A 28 -11.26 3.58 4.13
C GLU A 28 -10.67 4.75 4.91
N PHE A 29 -11.07 4.90 6.18
CA PHE A 29 -10.55 5.97 7.03
C PHE A 29 -9.03 5.85 7.22
N ILE A 30 -8.53 4.66 7.57
CA ILE A 30 -7.09 4.44 7.80
C ILE A 30 -6.30 4.74 6.52
N VAL A 31 -6.70 4.18 5.37
CA VAL A 31 -5.98 4.34 4.11
C VAL A 31 -5.93 5.81 3.65
N ASN A 32 -7.03 6.56 3.82
CA ASN A 32 -7.06 7.98 3.46
C ASN A 32 -6.15 8.85 4.34
N ASN A 33 -5.93 8.47 5.60
CA ASN A 33 -5.15 9.26 6.56
C ASN A 33 -3.70 8.78 6.70
N LEU A 34 -3.36 7.60 6.18
CA LEU A 34 -2.06 6.96 6.43
C LEU A 34 -0.89 7.79 5.88
N LYS A 35 -1.06 8.43 4.73
CA LYS A 35 -0.02 9.29 4.13
C LYS A 35 0.33 10.44 5.08
N ASP A 36 -0.66 11.22 5.50
CA ASP A 36 -0.49 12.34 6.43
C ASP A 36 0.09 11.89 7.77
N TYR A 37 -0.31 10.71 8.25
CA TYR A 37 0.22 10.13 9.48
C TYR A 37 1.71 9.81 9.35
N VAL A 38 2.11 9.16 8.26
CA VAL A 38 3.50 8.83 7.95
C VAL A 38 4.36 10.08 7.76
N GLU A 39 3.84 11.12 7.09
CA GLU A 39 4.55 12.39 6.95
C GLU A 39 4.82 13.05 8.31
N LYS A 40 3.89 12.93 9.27
CA LYS A 40 4.03 13.51 10.61
C LYS A 40 4.90 12.68 11.56
N LYS A 41 4.88 11.35 11.43
CA LYS A 41 5.51 10.43 12.39
C LYS A 41 6.80 9.80 11.86
N GLY A 42 7.02 9.85 10.55
CA GLY A 42 8.08 9.15 9.87
C GLY A 42 7.83 7.64 9.79
N LEU A 43 8.77 6.95 9.15
CA LEU A 43 8.86 5.50 9.09
C LEU A 43 10.25 5.06 9.56
N PRO A 44 10.41 3.79 9.98
CA PRO A 44 11.73 3.23 10.25
C PRO A 44 12.66 3.36 9.05
N ALA A 45 13.96 3.46 9.31
CA ALA A 45 14.96 3.55 8.25
C ALA A 45 14.85 2.37 7.26
N GLY A 46 14.88 2.67 5.96
CA GLY A 46 14.75 1.67 4.90
C GLY A 46 13.31 1.25 4.60
N VAL A 47 12.29 1.87 5.22
CA VAL A 47 10.88 1.63 4.91
C VAL A 47 10.27 2.86 4.25
N THR A 48 9.59 2.65 3.13
CA THR A 48 8.88 3.68 2.36
C THR A 48 7.41 3.31 2.21
N LEU A 49 6.52 4.28 2.37
CA LEU A 49 5.12 4.14 1.98
C LEU A 49 5.00 4.39 0.47
N GLY A 50 4.55 3.37 -0.27
CA GLY A 50 4.33 3.44 -1.72
C GLY A 50 2.97 4.06 -2.04
N SER A 51 1.93 3.22 -2.15
CA SER A 51 0.56 3.67 -2.42
C SER A 51 -0.38 3.40 -1.26
N CYS A 52 -1.38 4.26 -1.12
CA CYS A 52 -2.56 4.06 -0.29
C CYS A 52 -3.78 4.11 -1.22
N THR A 53 -4.42 2.97 -1.44
CA THR A 53 -5.48 2.82 -2.44
C THR A 53 -6.77 2.34 -1.79
N VAL A 54 -7.85 3.11 -1.95
CA VAL A 54 -9.19 2.67 -1.55
C VAL A 54 -9.86 2.00 -2.74
N LEU A 55 -10.19 0.72 -2.58
CA LEU A 55 -10.94 -0.07 -3.56
C LEU A 55 -12.43 0.30 -3.49
N GLU A 56 -13.10 0.34 -4.64
CA GLU A 56 -14.49 0.81 -4.71
C GLU A 56 -15.48 -0.12 -4.00
N VAL A 57 -15.19 -1.42 -3.95
CA VAL A 57 -16.04 -2.44 -3.35
C VAL A 57 -15.20 -3.46 -2.58
N ALA A 58 -15.86 -4.25 -1.73
CA ALA A 58 -15.24 -5.36 -1.00
C ALA A 58 -15.49 -6.71 -1.69
N GLY A 59 -14.70 -7.73 -1.33
CA GLY A 59 -14.84 -9.09 -1.86
C GLY A 59 -14.49 -9.18 -3.34
N ASP A 60 -15.15 -10.09 -4.06
CA ASP A 60 -14.81 -10.42 -5.45
C ASP A 60 -14.92 -9.25 -6.42
N GLY A 61 -15.82 -8.29 -6.14
CA GLY A 61 -15.96 -7.09 -6.97
C GLY A 61 -14.69 -6.21 -6.98
N ALA A 62 -13.79 -6.37 -6.00
CA ALA A 62 -12.56 -5.61 -5.89
C ALA A 62 -11.43 -6.16 -6.76
N LEU A 63 -11.53 -7.44 -7.18
CA LEU A 63 -10.46 -8.16 -7.89
C LEU A 63 -9.91 -7.40 -9.11
N PRO A 64 -10.73 -6.84 -10.02
CA PRO A 64 -10.19 -6.14 -11.19
C PRO A 64 -9.33 -4.94 -10.80
N GLN A 65 -9.80 -4.14 -9.84
CA GLN A 65 -9.08 -2.94 -9.38
C GLN A 65 -7.82 -3.33 -8.58
N LEU A 66 -7.90 -4.38 -7.76
CA LEU A 66 -6.75 -4.88 -7.02
C LEU A 66 -5.65 -5.36 -7.96
N HIS A 67 -5.99 -6.18 -8.96
CA HIS A 67 -5.03 -6.66 -9.97
C HIS A 67 -4.37 -5.49 -10.72
N GLN A 68 -5.17 -4.54 -11.20
CA GLN A 68 -4.65 -3.34 -11.88
C GLN A 68 -3.68 -2.56 -10.97
N THR A 69 -4.01 -2.42 -9.69
CA THR A 69 -3.16 -1.71 -8.72
C THR A 69 -1.84 -2.45 -8.53
N MET A 70 -1.88 -3.77 -8.33
CA MET A 70 -0.67 -4.60 -8.17
C MET A 70 0.21 -4.57 -9.42
N GLU A 71 -0.38 -4.75 -10.60
CA GLU A 71 0.34 -4.67 -11.89
C GLU A 71 1.04 -3.31 -12.05
N SER A 72 0.36 -2.21 -11.71
CA SER A 72 0.94 -0.87 -11.82
C SER A 72 2.19 -0.65 -10.97
N VAL A 73 2.35 -1.40 -9.88
CA VAL A 73 3.53 -1.37 -9.01
C VAL A 73 4.63 -2.26 -9.57
N VAL A 74 4.27 -3.48 -9.98
CA VAL A 74 5.23 -4.44 -10.56
C VAL A 74 5.83 -3.88 -11.85
N SER A 75 5.04 -3.27 -12.74
CA SER A 75 5.54 -2.68 -13.99
C SER A 75 6.48 -1.50 -13.79
N LYS A 76 6.48 -0.85 -12.63
CA LYS A 76 7.37 0.28 -12.27
C LYS A 76 8.61 -0.17 -11.51
N THR A 77 8.64 -1.43 -11.07
CA THR A 77 9.75 -1.96 -10.29
C THR A 77 10.81 -2.46 -11.26
N ASP A 78 11.92 -1.74 -11.37
CA ASP A 78 13.03 -2.19 -12.22
C ASP A 78 13.51 -3.58 -11.79
N ALA A 79 13.75 -4.48 -12.74
CA ALA A 79 14.21 -5.85 -12.46
C ALA A 79 15.52 -5.92 -11.65
N ASN A 80 16.28 -4.81 -11.62
CA ASN A 80 17.53 -4.66 -10.86
C ASN A 80 17.33 -4.00 -9.47
N SER A 81 16.11 -3.55 -9.14
CA SER A 81 15.81 -2.98 -7.83
C SER A 81 15.57 -4.12 -6.83
N ASN A 82 16.44 -4.25 -5.84
CA ASN A 82 16.27 -5.20 -4.72
C ASN A 82 15.17 -4.74 -3.72
N ALA A 83 14.15 -4.02 -4.21
CA ALA A 83 13.09 -3.46 -3.40
C ALA A 83 12.12 -4.57 -3.00
N ASN A 84 11.99 -4.82 -1.70
CA ASN A 84 10.99 -5.75 -1.18
C ASN A 84 9.63 -5.04 -1.16
N VAL A 85 8.70 -5.49 -2.01
CA VAL A 85 7.32 -4.97 -2.03
C VAL A 85 6.48 -5.76 -1.02
N VAL A 86 5.84 -5.05 -0.09
CA VAL A 86 4.89 -5.62 0.87
C VAL A 86 3.51 -5.04 0.60
N TRP A 87 2.51 -5.91 0.52
CA TRP A 87 1.10 -5.51 0.39
C TRP A 87 0.34 -5.74 1.69
N VAL A 88 -0.42 -4.74 2.11
CA VAL A 88 -1.33 -4.82 3.27
C VAL A 88 -2.74 -4.52 2.78
N SER A 89 -3.70 -5.35 3.18
CA SER A 89 -5.13 -5.26 2.77
C SER A 89 -6.03 -5.22 3.99
#